data_AF-A0A2S5IVQ9-F1
#
_entry.id   AF-A0A2S5IVQ9-F1
#
_cell.length_a   1.000
_cell.length_b   1.000
_cell.length_c   1.000
_cell.angle_alpha   90.00
_cell.angle_beta   90.00
_cell.angle_gamma   90.00
#
_symmetry.space_group_name_H-M   'P 1'
#
loop_
_entity.id
_entity.type
_entity.pdbx_description
1 polymer ?
#
loop_
_entity_poly.entity_id
_entity_poly.type
_entity_poly.pdbx_seq_one_letter_code
_entity_poly.pdbx_strand_id
1 'polypeptide(L)'
;MSAPRPPYITEVMIAAANLEAAEFERDRLLIACGEAVRQALATGLTPAEIGRAASLPEDEVRRLAGASVCGPDPLGDPVSPMRIPPIGEVSPISLDPLPAHRLDSDDKGALIDLTADAVGGSDASK
;
A
#
# COMPACT_ATOMS: atom_id res chain seq x y z
N MET A 1 -44.40 19.57 -6.35
CA MET A 1 -44.04 19.54 -7.79
C MET A 1 -42.55 19.32 -7.85
N SER A 2 -42.08 18.22 -8.46
CA SER A 2 -40.64 17.92 -8.53
C SER A 2 -39.98 18.88 -9.51
N ALA A 3 -38.89 19.52 -9.10
CA ALA A 3 -38.10 20.35 -10.01
C ALA A 3 -37.56 19.47 -11.16
N PRO A 4 -37.51 19.98 -12.41
CA PRO A 4 -36.89 19.27 -13.51
C PRO A 4 -35.42 18.98 -13.17
N ARG A 5 -34.98 17.72 -13.32
CA ARG A 5 -33.57 17.37 -13.10
C ARG A 5 -32.69 18.17 -14.07
N PRO A 6 -31.60 18.79 -13.59
CA PRO A 6 -30.66 19.46 -14.47
C PRO A 6 -30.14 18.47 -15.54
N PRO A 7 -30.12 18.85 -16.82
CA PRO A 7 -29.83 17.92 -17.93
C PRO A 7 -28.45 17.24 -17.81
N TYR A 8 -27.49 17.89 -17.15
CA TYR A 8 -26.11 17.42 -17.03
C TYR A 8 -25.88 16.37 -15.93
N ILE A 9 -26.84 16.16 -15.02
CA ILE A 9 -26.62 15.24 -13.89
C ILE A 9 -26.44 13.80 -14.39
N THR A 10 -27.19 13.41 -15.42
CA THR A 10 -27.07 12.09 -16.04
C THR A 10 -25.73 11.93 -16.74
N GLU A 11 -25.25 12.96 -17.44
CA GLU A 11 -23.97 12.94 -18.13
C GLU A 11 -22.81 12.81 -17.14
N VAL A 12 -22.87 13.54 -16.01
CA VAL A 12 -21.88 13.44 -14.93
C VAL A 12 -21.88 12.03 -14.31
N MET A 13 -23.05 11.45 -14.08
CA MET A 13 -23.15 10.08 -13.55
C MET A 13 -22.56 9.05 -14.52
N ILE A 14 -22.81 9.20 -15.82
CA ILE A 14 -22.23 8.32 -16.86
C ILE A 14 -20.71 8.48 -16.89
N ALA A 15 -20.20 9.72 -16.87
CA ALA A 15 -18.76 9.99 -16.86
C ALA A 15 -18.07 9.39 -15.63
N ALA A 16 -18.71 9.48 -14.45
CA ALA A 16 -18.20 8.88 -13.22
C ALA A 16 -18.13 7.35 -13.30
N ALA A 17 -19.18 6.70 -13.82
CA ALA A 17 -19.19 5.25 -14.01
C ALA A 17 -18.11 4.78 -15.01
N ASN A 18 -17.88 5.56 -16.09
CA ASN A 18 -16.82 5.25 -17.05
C ASN A 18 -15.42 5.39 -16.44
N LEU A 19 -15.21 6.38 -15.55
CA LEU A 19 -13.94 6.54 -14.85
C LEU A 19 -13.68 5.35 -13.92
N GLU A 20 -14.67 4.95 -13.12
CA GLU A 20 -14.58 3.77 -12.24
C GLU A 20 -14.25 2.49 -13.04
N ALA A 21 -14.92 2.29 -14.18
CA ALA A 21 -14.64 1.14 -15.05
C ALA A 21 -13.21 1.17 -15.62
N ALA A 22 -12.71 2.36 -15.98
CA ALA A 22 -11.34 2.51 -16.48
C ALA A 22 -10.29 2.25 -15.39
N GLU A 23 -10.56 2.68 -14.15
CA GLU A 23 -9.69 2.40 -12.99
C GLU A 23 -9.66 0.91 -12.67
N PHE A 24 -10.80 0.23 -12.71
CA PHE A 24 -10.87 -1.21 -12.53
C PHE A 24 -10.07 -1.97 -13.59
N GLU A 25 -10.20 -1.60 -14.86
CA GLU A 25 -9.44 -2.26 -15.94
C GLU A 25 -7.94 -1.96 -15.83
N ARG A 26 -7.56 -0.74 -15.42
CA ARG A 26 -6.14 -0.41 -15.14
C ARG A 26 -5.58 -1.33 -14.05
N ASP A 27 -6.30 -1.51 -12.96
CA ASP A 27 -5.85 -2.34 -11.84
C ASP A 27 -5.71 -3.81 -12.28
N ARG A 28 -6.65 -4.31 -13.09
CA ARG A 28 -6.56 -5.63 -13.71
C ARG A 28 -5.34 -5.78 -14.62
N LEU A 29 -5.05 -4.77 -15.45
CA LEU A 29 -3.88 -4.76 -16.32
C LEU A 29 -2.57 -4.73 -15.51
N LEU A 30 -2.51 -3.99 -14.41
CA LEU A 30 -1.35 -3.97 -13.52
C LEU A 30 -1.05 -5.36 -12.95
N ILE A 31 -2.08 -6.12 -12.56
CA ILE A 31 -1.94 -7.51 -12.10
C ILE A 31 -1.35 -8.37 -13.22
N ALA A 32 -1.95 -8.34 -14.41
CA ALA A 32 -1.50 -9.14 -15.55
C ALA A 32 -0.07 -8.78 -15.97
N CYS A 33 0.30 -7.50 -15.95
CA CYS A 33 1.66 -7.03 -16.20
C CYS A 33 2.65 -7.56 -15.16
N GLY A 34 2.30 -7.49 -13.87
CA GLY A 34 3.14 -8.05 -12.80
C GLY A 34 3.36 -9.55 -12.97
N GLU A 35 2.32 -10.31 -13.32
CA GLU A 35 2.42 -11.74 -13.61
C GLU A 35 3.31 -12.03 -14.82
N ALA A 36 3.12 -11.32 -15.93
CA ALA A 36 3.94 -11.47 -17.13
C ALA A 36 5.42 -11.16 -16.87
N VAL A 37 5.70 -10.11 -16.09
CA VAL A 37 7.07 -9.76 -15.67
C VAL A 37 7.68 -10.87 -14.81
N ARG A 38 6.96 -11.37 -13.80
CA ARG A 38 7.45 -12.48 -12.96
C ARG A 38 7.70 -13.75 -13.78
N GLN A 39 6.83 -14.07 -14.73
CA GLN A 39 7.01 -15.20 -15.63
C GLN A 39 8.25 -15.05 -16.51
N ALA A 40 8.46 -13.86 -17.09
CA ALA A 40 9.65 -13.56 -17.87
C ALA A 40 10.94 -13.71 -17.05
N LEU A 41 10.96 -13.21 -15.82
CA LEU A 41 12.07 -13.40 -14.89
C LEU A 41 12.30 -14.88 -14.57
N ALA A 42 11.23 -15.66 -14.36
CA ALA A 42 11.32 -17.11 -14.12
C ALA A 42 11.88 -17.89 -15.32
N THR A 43 11.72 -17.38 -16.55
CA THR A 43 12.37 -17.92 -17.76
C THR A 43 13.84 -17.54 -17.91
N GLY A 44 14.38 -16.74 -16.99
CA GLY A 44 15.78 -16.33 -16.96
C GLY A 44 16.08 -15.00 -17.68
N LEU A 45 15.06 -14.27 -18.14
CA LEU A 45 15.26 -12.94 -18.69
C LEU A 45 15.65 -11.96 -17.58
N THR A 46 16.54 -11.02 -17.92
CA THR A 46 16.94 -9.96 -16.99
C THR A 46 15.92 -8.82 -16.98
N PRO A 47 15.80 -8.04 -15.88
CA PRO A 47 14.93 -6.86 -15.85
C PRO A 47 15.21 -5.86 -16.98
N ALA A 48 16.47 -5.70 -17.39
CA ALA A 48 16.86 -4.84 -18.50
C ALA A 48 16.36 -5.35 -19.86
N GLU A 49 16.37 -6.66 -20.10
CA GLU A 49 15.82 -7.26 -21.33
C GLU A 49 14.30 -7.11 -21.40
N ILE A 50 13.63 -7.36 -20.27
CA ILE A 50 12.17 -7.19 -20.14
C ILE A 50 11.79 -5.73 -20.36
N GLY A 51 12.50 -4.79 -19.73
CA GLY A 51 12.25 -3.36 -19.88
C GLY A 51 12.41 -2.88 -21.32
N ARG A 52 13.46 -3.34 -22.02
CA ARG A 52 13.62 -3.04 -23.46
C ARG A 52 12.47 -3.61 -24.30
N ALA A 53 12.03 -4.83 -24.05
CA ALA A 53 10.94 -5.44 -24.79
C ALA A 53 9.59 -4.75 -24.53
N ALA A 54 9.34 -4.33 -23.29
CA ALA A 54 8.10 -3.68 -22.88
C ALA A 54 8.11 -2.15 -23.02
N SER A 55 9.23 -1.55 -23.45
CA SER A 55 9.45 -0.10 -23.41
C SER A 55 9.22 0.52 -22.02
N LEU A 56 9.64 -0.21 -20.98
CA LEU A 56 9.55 0.19 -19.58
C LEU A 56 10.96 0.42 -19.01
N PRO A 57 11.13 1.39 -18.09
CA PRO A 57 12.39 1.55 -17.41
C PRO A 57 12.59 0.39 -16.41
N GLU A 58 13.84 0.05 -16.11
CA GLU A 58 14.16 -1.18 -15.37
C GLU A 58 13.62 -1.17 -13.93
N ASP A 59 13.55 0.00 -13.30
CA ASP A 59 12.94 0.21 -12.00
C ASP A 59 11.44 -0.09 -11.99
N GLU A 60 10.73 0.21 -13.09
CA GLU A 60 9.33 -0.18 -13.30
C GLU A 60 9.18 -1.69 -13.31
N VAL A 61 10.04 -2.37 -14.07
CA VAL A 61 10.02 -3.84 -14.17
C VAL A 61 10.23 -4.46 -12.79
N ARG A 62 11.20 -3.95 -12.02
CA ARG A 62 11.45 -4.43 -10.65
C ARG A 62 10.26 -4.15 -9.73
N ARG A 63 9.60 -3.00 -9.87
CA ARG A 63 8.41 -2.67 -9.10
C ARG A 63 7.23 -3.59 -9.42
N LEU A 64 6.98 -3.85 -10.70
CA LEU A 64 5.95 -4.80 -11.17
C LEU A 64 6.23 -6.23 -10.69
N ALA A 65 7.50 -6.63 -10.65
CA ALA A 65 7.90 -7.93 -10.11
C ALA A 65 7.65 -8.05 -8.60
N GLY A 66 7.92 -6.98 -7.85
CA GLY A 66 7.82 -6.92 -6.38
C GLY A 66 6.45 -6.52 -5.83
N ALA A 67 5.51 -6.09 -6.67
CA ALA A 67 4.15 -5.79 -6.25
C ALA A 67 3.44 -7.10 -5.85
N SER A 68 3.46 -7.42 -4.55
CA SER A 68 2.60 -8.46 -3.98
C SER A 68 1.14 -8.04 -4.11
N VAL A 69 0.36 -8.91 -4.75
CA VAL A 69 -1.09 -8.77 -4.87
C VAL A 69 -1.69 -8.93 -3.48
N CYS A 70 -2.01 -7.83 -2.80
CA CYS A 70 -2.96 -7.84 -1.70
C CYS A 70 -4.34 -7.52 -2.29
N GLY A 71 -4.95 -8.52 -2.93
CA GLY A 71 -6.39 -8.54 -3.20
C GLY A 71 -7.09 -9.25 -2.05
N PRO A 72 -8.33 -8.88 -1.68
CA PRO A 72 -9.09 -9.62 -0.67
C PRO A 72 -9.35 -11.02 -1.23
N ASP A 73 -8.79 -12.02 -0.56
CA ASP A 73 -9.03 -13.44 -0.80
C ASP A 73 -10.52 -13.75 -0.51
N PRO A 74 -11.39 -14.01 -1.50
CA PRO A 74 -12.80 -14.25 -1.23
C PRO A 74 -13.13 -15.74 -1.00
N LEU A 75 -12.16 -16.65 -1.00
CA LEU A 75 -12.39 -18.08 -0.75
C LEU A 75 -11.23 -18.70 0.04
N GLY A 76 -11.16 -18.34 1.32
CA GLY A 76 -10.50 -19.20 2.30
C GLY A 76 -11.34 -20.45 2.52
N ASP A 77 -11.16 -21.47 1.67
CA ASP A 77 -11.76 -22.80 1.83
C ASP A 77 -10.68 -23.77 2.36
N PRO A 78 -10.64 -24.08 3.67
CA PRO A 78 -9.68 -25.00 4.24
C PRO A 78 -10.20 -26.44 4.16
N VAL A 79 -9.89 -27.13 3.07
CA VAL A 79 -9.92 -28.61 3.01
C VAL A 79 -8.60 -29.06 2.38
N SER A 80 -7.75 -29.92 2.94
CA SER A 80 -7.73 -30.83 4.11
C SER A 80 -6.28 -31.43 4.13
N PRO A 81 -5.84 -32.40 4.98
CA PRO A 81 -6.56 -33.13 6.03
C PRO A 81 -5.82 -33.25 7.39
N MET A 82 -6.62 -33.35 8.44
CA MET A 82 -6.58 -34.37 9.50
C MET A 82 -5.21 -34.85 10.03
N ARG A 83 -4.83 -34.34 11.21
CA ARG A 83 -4.12 -35.10 12.26
C ARG A 83 -4.61 -34.66 13.64
N ILE A 84 -5.35 -35.53 14.32
CA ILE A 84 -5.72 -35.41 15.75
C ILE A 84 -5.62 -36.84 16.32
N PRO A 85 -5.15 -37.09 17.57
CA PRO A 85 -4.02 -36.55 18.33
C PRO A 85 -3.22 -37.73 18.99
N PRO A 86 -2.45 -37.53 20.07
CA PRO A 86 -3.07 -37.90 21.34
C PRO A 86 -2.93 -36.85 22.44
N ILE A 87 -3.96 -36.87 23.27
CA ILE A 87 -4.26 -36.03 24.43
C ILE A 87 -3.20 -36.27 25.51
N GLY A 88 -2.58 -35.20 25.98
CA GLY A 88 -1.68 -35.17 27.14
C GLY A 88 -2.04 -33.98 28.04
N GLU A 89 -3.03 -34.23 28.89
CA GLU A 89 -3.27 -33.67 30.23
C GLU A 89 -3.14 -32.16 30.47
N VAL A 90 -4.33 -31.56 30.62
CA VAL A 90 -4.74 -30.58 31.64
C VAL A 90 -3.69 -30.08 32.64
N SER A 91 -3.52 -28.75 32.68
CA SER A 91 -3.72 -28.01 33.94
C SER A 91 -4.26 -26.59 33.68
N PRO A 92 -5.24 -26.14 34.47
CA PRO A 92 -5.91 -24.86 34.29
C PRO A 92 -5.31 -23.73 35.14
N ILE A 93 -5.44 -22.50 34.64
CA ILE A 93 -5.50 -21.22 35.36
C ILE A 93 -4.24 -20.79 36.14
N SER A 94 -3.69 -19.63 35.75
CA SER A 94 -3.25 -18.64 36.73
C SER A 94 -3.58 -17.25 36.21
N LEU A 95 -4.69 -16.70 36.73
CA LEU A 95 -4.95 -15.27 36.76
C LEU A 95 -4.25 -14.70 38.01
N ASP A 96 -3.85 -13.43 37.86
CA ASP A 96 -3.33 -12.47 38.84
C ASP A 96 -1.83 -12.43 39.17
N PRO A 97 -1.28 -11.29 39.66
CA PRO A 97 -1.78 -9.90 39.63
C PRO A 97 -0.71 -8.86 39.19
N LEU A 98 -1.14 -7.66 38.80
CA LEU A 98 -0.29 -6.45 38.75
C LEU A 98 0.41 -6.22 40.11
N PRO A 99 1.61 -5.63 40.10
CA PRO A 99 1.77 -4.44 40.91
C PRO A 99 2.38 -3.27 40.12
N ALA A 100 1.84 -2.11 40.44
CA ALA A 100 2.31 -0.80 40.04
C ALA A 100 3.82 -0.62 40.31
N HIS A 101 4.55 -0.15 39.30
CA HIS A 101 5.60 0.81 39.54
C HIS A 101 5.39 2.04 38.65
N ARG A 102 5.57 3.16 39.32
CA ARG A 102 5.14 4.52 39.06
C ARG A 102 6.42 5.30 38.72
N LEU A 103 6.29 6.28 37.82
CA LEU A 103 7.23 7.38 37.54
C LEU A 103 8.49 6.94 36.76
N ASP A 104 8.97 7.65 35.74
CA ASP A 104 9.05 9.11 35.62
C ASP A 104 9.02 9.53 34.13
N SER A 105 8.32 10.62 33.85
CA SER A 105 8.39 11.35 32.58
C SER A 105 9.63 12.22 32.61
N ASP A 106 10.66 11.90 31.84
CA ASP A 106 11.75 12.85 31.54
C ASP A 106 11.55 13.41 30.13
N ASP A 107 10.67 14.40 30.06
CA ASP A 107 10.47 15.30 28.92
C ASP A 107 11.51 16.42 29.01
N LYS A 108 12.70 16.22 28.40
CA LYS A 108 13.72 17.28 28.25
C LYS A 108 14.57 17.14 26.98
N GLY A 109 14.40 18.12 26.09
CA GLY A 109 15.38 18.53 25.07
C GLY A 109 15.04 18.02 23.65
N ALA A 110 14.73 18.83 22.64
CA ALA A 110 15.10 20.21 22.41
C ALA A 110 13.98 20.95 21.66
N LEU A 111 13.49 22.03 22.28
CA LEU A 111 12.79 23.10 21.57
C LEU A 111 13.82 23.74 20.63
N ILE A 112 13.59 23.66 19.32
CA ILE A 112 14.40 24.41 18.35
C ILE A 112 14.18 25.91 18.59
N ASP A 113 15.24 26.55 19.06
CA ASP A 113 15.37 27.99 19.23
C ASP A 113 15.48 28.64 17.85
N LEU A 114 14.40 29.25 17.36
CA LEU A 114 14.37 30.07 16.16
C LEU A 114 14.78 31.50 16.53
N THR A 115 16.05 31.68 16.87
CA THR A 115 16.68 33.00 16.95
C THR A 115 17.97 33.00 16.13
N ALA A 116 17.81 33.16 14.82
CA ALA A 116 18.89 33.58 13.92
C ALA A 116 18.50 34.92 13.31
N ASP A 117 18.87 35.96 14.04
CA ASP A 117 18.91 37.33 13.54
C ASP A 117 20.31 37.62 12.96
N ALA A 118 20.32 38.55 12.01
CA ALA A 118 21.47 39.14 11.30
C ALA A 118 22.18 38.32 10.21
N VAL A 119 22.17 38.84 8.96
CA VAL A 119 23.28 39.67 8.45
C VAL A 119 23.04 40.17 7.00
N GLY A 120 23.21 41.48 6.79
CA GLY A 120 23.96 42.02 5.65
C GLY A 120 23.31 42.05 4.26
N GLY A 121 22.36 42.94 4.04
CA GLY A 121 22.00 43.41 2.70
C GLY A 121 22.84 44.64 2.31
N SER A 122 24.01 44.41 1.70
CA SER A 122 24.79 45.46 1.03
C SER A 122 24.83 45.22 -0.48
N ASP A 123 24.46 46.28 -1.19
CA ASP A 123 24.96 46.72 -2.50
C ASP A 123 24.51 45.96 -3.76
N ALA A 124 23.64 46.61 -4.52
CA ALA A 124 23.57 46.46 -5.97
C ALA A 124 23.32 47.84 -6.59
N SER A 125 24.43 48.50 -6.94
CA SER A 125 24.50 49.60 -7.89
C SER A 125 23.75 49.30 -9.19
N LYS A 126 22.84 50.20 -9.60
CA LYS A 126 22.78 50.77 -10.97
C LYS A 126 21.81 51.95 -11.04
#